data_AF-A0A2T9XZJ8-F1
#
_entry.id   AF-A0A2T9XZJ8-F1
#
_cell.length_a   1.000
_cell.length_b   1.000
_cell.length_c   1.000
_cell.angle_alpha   90.00
_cell.angle_beta   90.00
_cell.angle_gamma   90.00
#
_symmetry.space_group_name_H-M   'P 1'
#
loop_
_entity.id
_entity.type
_entity.pdbx_description
1 polymer ?
#
loop_
_entity_poly.entity_id
_entity_poly.type
_entity_poly.pdbx_seq_one_letter_code
_entity_poly.pdbx_strand_id
1 'polypeptide(L)'
;MVAAGLSPSELPPIKPNMDLAYPNSSIFLVDIPEVFFGCPFSSVFLHYCFKENAVCVGLYRNSASVIDYSTKGANQNSGSELINESASADNVPLSNTAYFVANPSPTSILVPGDKAYILSSNFSRL
;
A
#
# COMPACT_ATOMS: atom_id res chain seq x y z
N MET A 1 -4.07 -16.67 -2.51
CA MET A 1 -5.17 -17.21 -3.35
C MET A 1 -5.37 -18.70 -3.12
N VAL A 2 -4.40 -19.59 -3.39
CA VAL A 2 -4.51 -21.01 -2.95
C VAL A 2 -4.59 -21.11 -1.41
N ALA A 3 -3.74 -20.34 -0.71
CA ALA A 3 -3.79 -20.22 0.74
C ALA A 3 -5.08 -19.56 1.28
N ALA A 4 -5.95 -19.04 0.41
CA ALA A 4 -7.26 -18.51 0.76
C ALA A 4 -8.40 -19.51 0.46
N GLY A 5 -8.07 -20.77 0.15
CA GLY A 5 -9.05 -21.86 -0.03
C GLY A 5 -9.50 -22.10 -1.47
N LEU A 6 -8.97 -21.36 -2.47
CA LEU A 6 -9.27 -21.63 -3.88
C LEU A 6 -8.47 -22.84 -4.37
N SER A 7 -9.14 -23.73 -5.10
CA SER A 7 -8.49 -24.86 -5.75
C SER A 7 -7.60 -24.38 -6.90
N PRO A 8 -6.48 -25.07 -7.18
CA PRO A 8 -5.58 -24.68 -8.28
C PRO A 8 -6.26 -24.60 -9.66
N SER A 9 -7.33 -25.37 -9.87
CA SER A 9 -8.16 -25.36 -11.09
C SER A 9 -9.04 -24.12 -11.24
N GLU A 10 -9.39 -23.46 -10.14
CA GLU A 10 -10.16 -22.22 -10.13
C GLU A 10 -9.27 -21.00 -10.35
N LEU A 11 -7.94 -21.19 -10.28
CA LEU A 11 -7.02 -20.14 -10.63
C LEU A 11 -6.90 -20.03 -12.15
N PRO A 12 -6.91 -18.81 -12.69
CA PRO A 12 -6.64 -18.61 -14.10
C PRO A 12 -5.26 -19.22 -14.43
N PRO A 13 -5.15 -19.98 -15.53
CA PRO A 13 -3.92 -20.70 -15.87
C PRO A 13 -2.78 -19.69 -16.06
N ILE A 14 -1.73 -19.86 -15.25
CA ILE A 14 -0.51 -19.06 -15.35
C ILE A 14 0.22 -19.53 -16.61
N LYS A 15 0.05 -18.80 -17.72
CA LYS A 15 0.74 -19.09 -18.98
C LYS A 15 2.20 -18.65 -18.85
N PRO A 16 3.18 -19.57 -18.89
CA PRO A 16 4.59 -19.26 -18.61
C PRO A 16 5.29 -18.44 -19.70
N ASN A 17 4.64 -18.23 -20.85
CA ASN A 17 5.11 -17.40 -21.96
C ASN A 17 4.11 -16.28 -22.29
N MET A 18 3.73 -15.49 -21.29
CA MET A 18 3.16 -14.17 -21.58
C MET A 18 4.33 -13.27 -21.96
N ASP A 19 4.45 -13.00 -23.26
CA ASP A 19 5.29 -11.92 -23.78
C ASP A 19 5.14 -10.68 -22.90
N LEU A 20 6.26 -9.96 -22.72
CA LEU A 20 6.48 -8.78 -21.86
C LEU A 20 5.59 -7.55 -22.15
N ALA A 21 4.46 -7.73 -22.83
CA ALA A 21 3.46 -6.70 -23.07
C ALA A 21 2.08 -7.31 -22.81
N TYR A 22 1.49 -7.00 -21.66
CA TYR A 22 0.04 -6.87 -21.56
C TYR A 22 -0.29 -5.42 -21.97
N PRO A 23 -0.48 -5.10 -23.28
CA PRO A 23 -0.91 -3.77 -23.69
C PRO A 23 -2.30 -3.41 -23.15
N ASN A 24 -3.01 -4.37 -22.57
CA ASN A 24 -4.38 -4.22 -22.06
C ASN A 24 -4.46 -4.25 -20.52
N SER A 25 -3.33 -4.27 -19.80
CA SER A 25 -3.40 -4.15 -18.34
C SER A 25 -3.72 -2.70 -17.97
N SER A 26 -4.94 -2.45 -17.54
CA SER A 26 -5.33 -1.13 -17.02
C SER A 26 -4.93 -0.91 -15.57
N ILE A 27 -4.35 -1.92 -14.89
CA ILE A 27 -3.87 -1.79 -13.51
C ILE A 27 -2.36 -1.58 -13.51
N PHE A 28 -1.92 -0.56 -12.77
CA PHE A 28 -0.52 -0.20 -12.59
C PHE A 28 -0.21 -0.03 -11.11
N LEU A 29 1.00 -0.44 -10.71
CA LEU A 29 1.55 -0.13 -9.40
C LEU A 29 2.56 1.01 -9.58
N VAL A 30 2.30 2.16 -8.95
CA VAL A 30 3.06 3.39 -9.17
C VAL A 30 3.58 3.95 -7.85
N ASP A 31 4.71 4.64 -7.92
CA ASP A 31 5.23 5.39 -6.78
C ASP A 31 4.32 6.58 -6.45
N ILE A 32 4.05 6.77 -5.15
CA ILE A 32 3.33 7.95 -4.67
C ILE A 32 4.36 9.08 -4.52
N PRO A 33 4.12 10.26 -5.11
CA PRO A 33 5.02 11.40 -4.95
C PRO A 33 5.21 11.78 -3.47
N GLU A 34 6.45 12.07 -3.08
CA GLU A 34 6.81 12.27 -1.67
C GLU A 34 6.04 13.41 -0.98
N VAL A 35 5.56 14.39 -1.77
CA VAL A 35 4.71 15.50 -1.29
C VAL A 35 3.40 15.02 -0.64
N PHE A 36 2.96 13.81 -0.94
CA PHE A 36 1.76 13.22 -0.34
C PHE A 36 2.04 12.40 0.93
N PHE A 37 3.31 12.17 1.30
CA PHE A 37 3.61 11.45 2.53
C PHE A 37 3.17 12.28 3.74
N GLY A 38 2.46 11.64 4.67
CA GLY A 38 1.80 12.30 5.78
C GLY A 38 0.43 12.90 5.45
N CYS A 39 0.04 12.97 4.17
CA CYS A 39 -1.30 13.38 3.78
C CYS A 39 -2.31 12.21 3.88
N PRO A 40 -3.61 12.52 3.97
CA PRO A 40 -4.66 11.52 3.86
C PRO A 40 -4.70 10.88 2.46
N PHE A 41 -5.10 9.61 2.39
CA PHE A 41 -5.30 8.87 1.15
C PHE A 41 -6.21 9.60 0.16
N SER A 42 -7.22 10.33 0.65
CA SER A 42 -8.10 11.16 -0.20
C SER A 42 -7.33 12.16 -1.07
N SER A 43 -6.21 12.72 -0.60
CA SER A 43 -5.39 13.65 -1.39
C SER A 43 -4.81 12.99 -2.64
N VAL A 44 -4.28 11.78 -2.50
CA VAL A 44 -3.73 10.99 -3.63
C VAL A 44 -4.83 10.46 -4.53
N PHE A 45 -5.95 10.01 -3.96
CA PHE A 45 -7.10 9.59 -4.75
C PHE A 45 -7.58 10.71 -5.67
N LEU A 46 -7.76 11.92 -5.14
CA LEU A 46 -8.18 13.09 -5.92
C LEU A 46 -7.12 13.48 -6.96
N HIS A 47 -5.83 13.39 -6.62
CA HIS A 47 -4.75 13.64 -7.56
C HIS A 47 -4.85 12.71 -8.77
N TYR A 48 -4.93 11.38 -8.57
CA TYR A 48 -5.03 10.45 -9.69
C TYR A 48 -6.31 10.65 -10.49
N CYS A 49 -7.46 10.89 -9.84
CA CYS A 49 -8.73 11.10 -10.54
C CYS A 49 -8.70 12.34 -11.44
N PHE A 50 -8.21 13.47 -10.93
CA PHE A 50 -8.34 14.76 -11.62
C PHE A 50 -7.12 15.18 -12.44
N LYS A 51 -5.90 14.74 -12.06
CA LYS A 51 -4.68 15.06 -12.81
C LYS A 51 -4.31 13.97 -13.80
N GLU A 52 -4.40 12.72 -13.39
CA GLU A 52 -3.87 11.57 -14.16
C GLU A 52 -4.95 10.76 -14.88
N ASN A 53 -6.23 11.17 -14.75
CA ASN A 53 -7.39 10.44 -15.28
C ASN A 53 -7.33 8.93 -14.93
N ALA A 54 -6.99 8.65 -13.67
CA ALA A 54 -6.78 7.32 -13.15
C ALA A 54 -7.52 7.13 -11.82
N VAL A 55 -7.97 5.91 -11.52
CA VAL A 55 -8.65 5.60 -10.26
C VAL A 55 -7.70 4.84 -9.36
N CYS A 56 -7.36 5.42 -8.20
CA CYS A 56 -6.57 4.72 -7.19
C CYS A 56 -7.45 3.73 -6.41
N VAL A 57 -7.16 2.43 -6.52
CA VAL A 57 -7.97 1.36 -5.92
C VAL A 57 -7.41 0.81 -4.61
N GLY A 58 -6.15 1.12 -4.31
CA GLY A 58 -5.54 0.71 -3.06
C GLY A 58 -4.04 0.99 -2.98
N LEU A 59 -3.44 0.55 -1.89
CA LEU A 59 -2.04 0.79 -1.59
C LEU A 59 -1.28 -0.53 -1.48
N TYR A 60 -0.07 -0.55 -2.01
CA TYR A 60 0.95 -1.52 -1.62
C TYR A 60 1.76 -0.89 -0.49
N ARG A 61 1.66 -1.48 0.69
CA ARG A 61 2.16 -0.87 1.94
C ARG A 61 3.13 -1.80 2.65
N ASN A 62 4.18 -1.21 3.17
CA ASN A 62 5.20 -1.90 3.95
C ASN A 62 4.90 -1.82 5.45
N SER A 63 4.89 -2.96 6.16
CA SER A 63 4.61 -2.98 7.60
C SER A 63 5.62 -2.20 8.45
N ALA A 64 6.90 -2.19 8.07
CA ALA A 64 7.94 -1.45 8.77
C ALA A 64 7.71 0.06 8.66
N SER A 65 7.38 0.57 7.46
CA SER A 65 7.09 2.00 7.24
C SER A 65 5.93 2.51 8.11
N VAL A 66 4.90 1.68 8.32
CA VAL A 66 3.74 2.05 9.15
C VAL A 66 4.13 2.19 10.61
N ILE A 67 4.93 1.25 11.12
CA ILE A 67 5.37 1.24 12.52
C ILE A 67 6.35 2.38 12.79
N ASP A 68 7.29 2.60 11.89
CA ASP A 68 8.23 3.72 11.97
C ASP A 68 7.50 5.06 11.96
N TYR A 69 6.46 5.21 11.14
CA TYR A 69 5.66 6.44 11.11
C TYR A 69 4.82 6.62 12.38
N SER A 70 4.22 5.54 12.90
CA SER A 70 3.43 5.56 14.14
C SER A 70 4.28 5.91 15.37
N THR A 71 5.50 5.38 15.46
CA THR A 71 6.41 5.62 16.59
C THR A 71 7.02 7.02 16.56
N LYS A 72 7.32 7.56 15.36
CA LYS A 72 7.77 8.96 15.21
C LYS A 72 6.67 9.97 15.60
N GLY A 73 5.41 9.68 15.29
CA GLY A 73 4.28 10.53 15.69
C GLY A 73 4.03 10.57 17.21
N ALA A 74 4.27 9.46 17.91
CA ALA A 74 4.12 9.38 19.37
C ALA A 74 5.17 10.23 20.13
N ASN A 75 6.40 10.29 19.61
CA ASN A 75 7.49 11.04 20.26
C ASN A 75 7.37 12.57 20.19
N GLN A 76 6.39 13.12 19.44
CA GLN A 76 6.16 14.56 19.38
C GLN A 76 5.05 15.05 20.33
N ASN A 77 4.26 14.15 20.93
CA ASN A 77 3.09 14.52 21.75
C ASN A 77 3.14 14.03 23.21
N SER A 78 4.22 13.41 23.66
CA SER A 78 4.32 12.91 25.04
C SER A 78 5.46 13.58 25.81
N GLY A 79 5.16 14.73 26.40
CA GLY A 79 5.62 15.00 27.75
C GLY A 79 4.71 14.23 28.72
N SER A 80 5.33 13.54 29.69
CA SER A 80 4.71 12.81 30.82
C SER A 80 4.38 11.32 30.59
N GLU A 81 5.25 10.49 31.17
CA GLU A 81 5.03 9.24 31.92
C GLU A 81 3.80 8.37 31.58
N LEU A 82 4.05 7.14 31.10
CA LEU A 82 3.95 5.91 31.90
C LEU A 82 4.40 4.72 31.04
N ILE A 83 5.53 4.14 31.43
CA ILE A 83 6.05 2.89 30.90
C ILE A 83 5.11 1.79 31.39
N ASN A 84 4.28 1.25 30.50
CA ASN A 84 3.53 0.03 30.78
C ASN A 84 4.31 -1.14 30.16
N GLU A 85 5.22 -1.72 30.95
CA GLU A 85 5.84 -3.02 30.69
C GLU A 85 4.77 -4.12 30.78
N SER A 86 4.03 -4.34 29.70
CA SER A 86 3.10 -5.47 29.57
C SER A 86 2.84 -5.80 28.11
N ALA A 87 3.87 -6.25 27.40
CA ALA A 87 3.69 -6.95 26.13
C ALA A 87 4.80 -7.99 25.93
N SER A 88 4.84 -8.98 26.82
CA SER A 88 5.44 -10.28 26.53
C SER A 88 4.53 -11.02 25.53
N ALA A 89 4.79 -10.81 24.24
CA ALA A 89 4.38 -11.71 23.17
C ALA A 89 5.44 -11.63 22.08
N ASP A 90 6.35 -12.61 22.11
CA ASP A 90 7.32 -12.99 21.10
C ASP A 90 8.12 -11.87 20.41
N ASN A 91 9.44 -11.89 20.67
CA ASN A 91 10.47 -11.31 19.79
C ASN A 91 10.48 -12.04 18.42
N VAL A 92 9.37 -12.03 17.69
CA VAL A 92 9.38 -12.34 16.27
C VAL A 92 10.07 -11.15 15.62
N PRO A 93 11.20 -11.34 14.92
CA PRO A 93 11.77 -10.26 14.12
C PRO A 93 10.64 -9.82 13.19
N LEU A 94 10.21 -8.57 13.33
CA LEU A 94 9.05 -8.06 12.62
C LEU A 94 9.34 -8.22 11.13
N SER A 95 8.81 -9.30 10.54
CA SER A 95 9.16 -9.67 9.18
C SER A 95 8.62 -8.54 8.32
N ASN A 96 9.53 -7.83 7.66
CA ASN A 96 9.20 -6.76 6.76
C ASN A 96 8.25 -7.32 5.69
N THR A 97 6.95 -7.06 5.87
CA THR A 97 5.89 -7.71 5.08
C THR A 97 5.19 -6.60 4.33
N ALA A 98 5.17 -6.73 3.00
CA ALA A 98 4.37 -5.87 2.17
C ALA A 98 2.99 -6.48 1.96
N TYR A 99 1.96 -5.64 2.05
CA TYR A 99 0.57 -6.06 1.95
C TYR A 99 -0.25 -5.07 1.14
N PHE A 100 -1.38 -5.55 0.63
CA PHE A 100 -2.33 -4.74 -0.12
C PHE A 100 -3.39 -4.17 0.84
N VAL A 101 -3.63 -2.87 0.73
CA VAL A 101 -4.74 -2.18 1.40
C VAL A 101 -5.76 -1.81 0.33
N ALA A 102 -6.82 -2.60 0.24
CA ALA A 102 -7.93 -2.35 -0.68
C ALA A 102 -8.77 -1.17 -0.18
N ASN A 103 -9.05 -0.20 -1.06
CA ASN A 103 -9.88 0.97 -0.78
C ASN A 103 -9.68 1.56 0.64
N PRO A 104 -8.47 2.07 0.95
CA PRO A 104 -8.19 2.64 2.27
C PRO A 104 -9.20 3.70 2.68
N SER A 105 -9.36 3.93 3.98
CA SER A 105 -10.17 5.04 4.46
C SER A 105 -9.66 6.36 3.83
N PRO A 106 -10.55 7.30 3.47
CA PRO A 106 -10.15 8.62 2.96
C PRO A 106 -9.19 9.38 3.90
N THR A 107 -9.22 9.05 5.20
CA THR A 107 -8.38 9.61 6.26
C THR A 107 -7.10 8.82 6.55
N SER A 108 -6.90 7.66 5.92
CA SER A 108 -5.69 6.85 6.11
C SER A 108 -4.46 7.64 5.69
N ILE A 109 -3.52 7.82 6.62
CA ILE A 109 -2.28 8.55 6.35
C ILE A 109 -1.38 7.71 5.45
N LEU A 110 -0.78 8.37 4.46
CA LEU A 110 0.22 7.81 3.57
C LEU A 110 1.59 7.85 4.23
N VAL A 111 2.33 6.76 4.13
CA VAL A 111 3.65 6.61 4.75
C VAL A 111 4.74 6.49 3.68
N PRO A 112 5.99 6.85 3.99
CA PRO A 112 7.10 6.68 3.07
C PRO A 112 7.20 5.23 2.56
N GLY A 113 7.32 5.09 1.23
CA GLY A 113 7.39 3.79 0.57
C GLY A 113 6.04 3.17 0.21
N ASP A 114 4.92 3.81 0.53
CA ASP A 114 3.63 3.44 -0.06
C ASP A 114 3.66 3.60 -1.59
N LYS A 115 3.12 2.61 -2.28
CA LYS A 115 2.84 2.67 -3.72
C LYS A 115 1.34 2.57 -3.95
N ALA A 116 0.85 3.19 -5.01
CA ALA A 116 -0.57 3.18 -5.36
C ALA A 116 -0.86 2.15 -6.46
N TYR A 117 -1.90 1.34 -6.26
CA TYR A 117 -2.53 0.61 -7.36
C TYR A 117 -3.52 1.53 -8.05
N ILE A 118 -3.27 1.83 -9.32
CA ILE A 118 -4.13 2.71 -10.13
C ILE A 118 -4.72 1.97 -11.32
N LEU A 119 -5.97 2.30 -11.64
CA LEU A 119 -6.66 1.92 -12.86
C LEU A 119 -6.58 3.08 -13.85
N SER A 120 -6.02 2.86 -15.03
CA SER A 120 -5.95 3.87 -16.10
C SER A 120 -5.97 3.21 -17.47
N SER A 121 -6.58 3.86 -18.46
CA SER A 121 -6.55 3.41 -19.86
C SER A 121 -5.30 3.88 -20.61
N ASN A 122 -4.60 4.90 -20.11
CA ASN A 122 -3.58 5.64 -20.86
C ASN A 122 -2.29 5.86 -20.05
N PHE A 123 -2.02 5.06 -19.01
CA PHE A 123 -0.84 5.27 -18.19
C PHE A 123 0.43 4.84 -18.92
N SER A 124 1.14 5.81 -19.49
CA SER A 124 2.48 5.58 -20.05
C SER A 124 3.42 5.22 -18.93
N ARG A 125 3.87 3.97 -18.91
CA ARG A 125 5.04 3.56 -18.10
C ARG A 125 6.26 4.26 -18.73
N LEU A 126 6.65 5.41 -18.15
CA LEU A 126 7.94 6.03 -18.41
C LEU A 126 9.07 5.14 -17.87
#